data_AF-A0A4W3ITG4-F1
#
_entry.id   AF-A0A4W3ITG4-F1
#
_cell.length_a   1.000
_cell.length_b   1.000
_cell.length_c   1.000
_cell.angle_alpha   90.00
_cell.angle_beta   90.00
_cell.angle_gamma   90.00
#
_symmetry.space_group_name_H-M   'P 1'
#
loop_
_entity.id
_entity.type
_entity.pdbx_description
1 polymer ?
#
loop_
_entity_poly.entity_id
_entity_poly.type
_entity_poly.pdbx_seq_one_letter_code
_entity_poly.pdbx_strand_id
1 'polypeptide(L)'
;MGVDTIRDPCKDKGFTKHEINFYQGITRTLSIAYHYVQTQRSILQVLETAFIWIHKRSTTIESLTLYFVDSIGPKDFILQKKMTADNIKGDIEVHSPPITLHRKNNPFREYLFKCAEVSETIITVVKEDMLIIVPIRTLKGKAFAIIVINLGSHREMTDLEYRNMLKMLEILQAATMEILKELVDPKATVLVLEAEQKHKPNRIRILFERCMLQDLRESIQQLDPQLLEKFKNYARPPPANQKIITAILLLIEPKWKVKFSWEKCKAKMGSGFIEKIIKFDPTASDVSIDHFVVGEQIQNVSYLDAWKEGSVVAHYLYNWISVCLSLMEKKLKLRDWYKPPSVCQLPPIKGGHY
;
A
#
# COMPACT_ATOMS: atom_id res chain seq x y z
N MET A 1 -22.54 -1.92 -22.03
CA MET A 1 -22.63 -2.50 -23.39
C MET A 1 -23.95 -2.02 -23.98
N GLY A 2 -23.91 -1.39 -25.16
CA GLY A 2 -25.12 -1.06 -25.92
C GLY A 2 -25.19 -1.99 -27.13
N VAL A 3 -26.37 -2.53 -27.39
CA VAL A 3 -26.66 -3.36 -28.57
C VAL A 3 -27.97 -2.84 -29.15
N ASP A 4 -28.02 -2.64 -30.46
CA ASP A 4 -29.19 -2.12 -31.17
C ASP A 4 -29.45 -2.89 -32.47
N THR A 5 -30.67 -2.73 -33.00
CA THR A 5 -31.13 -3.30 -34.27
C THR A 5 -31.32 -2.23 -35.34
N ILE A 6 -30.71 -1.04 -35.20
CA ILE A 6 -30.96 0.13 -36.08
C ILE A 6 -30.59 -0.17 -37.54
N ARG A 7 -29.62 -1.07 -37.75
CA ARG A 7 -29.18 -1.52 -39.08
C ARG A 7 -29.73 -2.87 -39.50
N ASP A 8 -30.66 -3.45 -38.74
CA ASP A 8 -31.26 -4.74 -39.07
C ASP A 8 -32.21 -4.58 -40.28
N PRO A 9 -32.00 -5.33 -41.38
CA PRO A 9 -32.92 -5.31 -42.52
C PRO A 9 -34.34 -5.78 -42.15
N CYS A 10 -34.52 -6.53 -41.05
CA CYS A 10 -35.82 -6.83 -40.44
C CYS A 10 -36.25 -5.72 -39.47
N LYS A 11 -36.76 -4.60 -40.01
CA LYS A 11 -37.06 -3.36 -39.26
C LYS A 11 -38.08 -3.47 -38.12
N ASP A 12 -38.86 -4.56 -38.04
CA ASP A 12 -39.93 -4.75 -37.05
C ASP A 12 -39.64 -5.80 -35.97
N LYS A 13 -38.42 -6.37 -35.94
CA LYS A 13 -38.05 -7.35 -34.90
C LYS A 13 -37.27 -6.67 -33.78
N GLY A 14 -37.96 -6.40 -32.67
CA GLY A 14 -37.30 -6.13 -31.40
C GLY A 14 -36.59 -7.38 -30.88
N PHE A 15 -35.66 -7.20 -29.92
CA PHE A 15 -34.99 -8.33 -29.29
C PHE A 15 -36.00 -9.29 -28.64
N THR A 16 -35.86 -10.56 -28.94
CA THR A 16 -36.58 -11.63 -28.25
C THR A 16 -36.10 -11.71 -26.80
N LYS A 17 -36.92 -12.32 -25.93
CA LYS A 17 -36.53 -12.62 -24.54
C LYS A 17 -35.23 -13.44 -24.46
N HIS A 18 -35.01 -14.34 -25.43
CA HIS A 18 -33.79 -15.15 -25.49
C HIS A 18 -32.55 -14.29 -25.76
N GLU A 19 -32.61 -13.37 -26.74
CA GLU A 19 -31.52 -12.46 -27.06
C GLU A 19 -31.22 -11.48 -25.92
N ILE A 20 -32.26 -10.93 -25.28
CA ILE A 20 -32.09 -10.09 -24.08
C ILE A 20 -31.34 -10.85 -22.99
N ASN A 21 -31.76 -12.09 -22.70
CA ASN A 21 -31.09 -12.93 -21.69
C ASN A 21 -29.65 -13.24 -22.08
N PHE A 22 -29.37 -13.47 -23.37
CA PHE A 22 -28.03 -13.70 -23.88
C PHE A 22 -27.12 -12.48 -23.66
N TYR A 23 -27.54 -11.27 -24.07
CA TYR A 23 -26.76 -10.04 -23.87
C TYR A 23 -26.58 -9.68 -22.40
N GLN A 24 -27.58 -9.93 -21.56
CA GLN A 24 -27.47 -9.79 -20.11
C GLN A 24 -26.42 -10.78 -19.55
N GLY A 25 -26.42 -12.02 -20.03
CA GLY A 25 -25.41 -13.03 -19.70
C GLY A 25 -24.00 -12.58 -20.05
N ILE A 26 -23.77 -12.11 -21.28
CA ILE A 26 -22.48 -11.55 -21.72
C ILE A 26 -22.07 -10.38 -20.84
N THR A 27 -22.98 -9.44 -20.57
CA THR A 27 -22.70 -8.26 -19.76
C THR A 27 -22.29 -8.64 -18.34
N ARG A 28 -22.94 -9.63 -17.74
CA ARG A 28 -22.59 -10.16 -16.41
C ARG A 28 -21.19 -10.78 -16.42
N THR A 29 -20.89 -11.65 -17.39
CA THR A 29 -19.56 -12.28 -17.51
C THR A 29 -18.46 -11.25 -17.73
N LEU A 30 -18.69 -10.26 -18.60
CA LEU A 30 -17.74 -9.17 -18.83
C LEU A 30 -17.53 -8.31 -17.58
N SER A 31 -18.59 -8.02 -16.84
CA SER A 31 -18.50 -7.28 -15.57
C SER A 31 -17.67 -8.05 -14.53
N ILE A 32 -17.88 -9.36 -14.38
CA ILE A 32 -17.09 -10.21 -13.49
C ILE A 32 -15.60 -10.18 -13.89
N ALA A 33 -15.31 -10.36 -15.18
CA ALA A 33 -13.93 -10.33 -15.69
C ALA A 33 -13.28 -8.95 -15.49
N TYR A 34 -14.01 -7.87 -15.75
CA TYR A 34 -13.55 -6.50 -15.53
C TYR A 34 -13.21 -6.25 -14.07
N HIS A 35 -14.10 -6.61 -13.14
CA HIS A 35 -13.86 -6.43 -11.71
C HIS A 35 -12.71 -7.30 -11.20
N TYR A 36 -12.53 -8.51 -11.74
CA TYR A 36 -11.38 -9.36 -11.43
C TYR A 36 -10.05 -8.68 -11.80
N VAL A 37 -9.93 -8.20 -13.04
CA VAL A 37 -8.72 -7.51 -13.52
C VAL A 37 -8.48 -6.22 -12.73
N GLN A 38 -9.53 -5.44 -12.48
CA GLN A 38 -9.43 -4.20 -11.73
C GLN A 38 -8.98 -4.44 -10.28
N THR A 39 -9.51 -5.48 -9.62
CA THR A 39 -9.12 -5.86 -8.26
C THR A 39 -7.66 -6.28 -8.21
N GLN A 40 -7.22 -7.12 -9.15
CA GLN A 40 -5.81 -7.51 -9.27
C GLN A 40 -4.90 -6.29 -9.45
N ARG A 41 -5.30 -5.33 -10.30
CA ARG A 41 -4.54 -4.09 -10.51
C ARG A 41 -4.48 -3.25 -9.25
N SER A 42 -5.58 -3.11 -8.51
CA SER A 42 -5.61 -2.35 -7.26
C SER A 42 -4.72 -2.97 -6.19
N ILE A 43 -4.74 -4.31 -6.05
CA ILE A 43 -3.88 -5.02 -5.11
C ILE A 43 -2.40 -4.87 -5.50
N LEU A 44 -2.08 -4.94 -6.79
CA LEU A 44 -0.71 -4.75 -7.28
C LEU A 44 -0.16 -3.36 -6.93
N GLN A 45 -0.98 -2.31 -7.01
CA GLN A 45 -0.58 -0.94 -6.62
C GLN A 45 -0.30 -0.80 -5.12
N VAL A 46 -1.08 -1.48 -4.28
CA VAL A 46 -0.85 -1.54 -2.82
C VAL A 46 0.46 -2.28 -2.52
N LEU A 47 0.69 -3.40 -3.21
CA LEU A 47 1.91 -4.20 -3.08
C LEU A 47 3.16 -3.44 -3.51
N GLU A 48 3.11 -2.71 -4.62
CA GLU A 48 4.20 -1.86 -5.09
C GLU A 48 4.59 -0.84 -4.02
N THR A 49 3.60 -0.17 -3.42
CA THR A 49 3.84 0.77 -2.32
C THR A 49 4.42 0.06 -1.10
N ALA A 50 3.90 -1.12 -0.73
CA ALA A 50 4.39 -1.89 0.40
C ALA A 50 5.86 -2.32 0.20
N PHE A 51 6.26 -2.72 -1.01
CA PHE A 51 7.64 -3.12 -1.32
C PHE A 51 8.61 -1.97 -1.10
N ILE A 52 8.25 -0.75 -1.51
CA ILE A 52 9.04 0.47 -1.25
C ILE A 52 9.26 0.66 0.26
N TRP A 53 8.21 0.49 1.07
CA TRP A 53 8.30 0.63 2.51
C TRP A 53 9.11 -0.49 3.18
N ILE A 54 8.93 -1.74 2.75
CA ILE A 54 9.68 -2.90 3.27
C ILE A 54 11.18 -2.71 3.00
N HIS A 55 11.58 -2.34 1.79
CA HIS A 55 12.99 -2.07 1.45
C HIS A 55 13.57 -0.91 2.26
N LYS A 56 12.82 0.18 2.46
CA LYS A 56 13.25 1.30 3.31
C LYS A 56 13.46 0.92 4.78
N ARG A 57 12.87 -0.18 5.24
CA ARG A 57 12.88 -0.62 6.66
C ARG A 57 13.70 -1.87 6.92
N SER A 58 14.26 -2.49 5.88
CA SER A 58 15.23 -3.55 6.03
C SER A 58 16.29 -3.47 4.93
N THR A 59 17.54 -3.32 5.37
CA THR A 59 18.71 -3.38 4.50
C THR A 59 19.13 -4.82 4.21
N THR A 60 18.64 -5.77 5.03
CA THR A 60 18.94 -7.19 4.90
C THR A 60 18.23 -7.86 3.73
N ILE A 61 17.03 -7.39 3.35
CA ILE A 61 16.27 -7.93 2.21
C ILE A 61 16.98 -7.57 0.90
N GLU A 62 17.38 -8.58 0.12
CA GLU A 62 18.00 -8.38 -1.19
C GLU A 62 16.96 -8.18 -2.29
N SER A 63 15.90 -8.98 -2.27
CA SER A 63 14.82 -8.85 -3.25
C SER A 63 13.47 -9.33 -2.73
N LEU A 64 12.41 -8.78 -3.34
CA LEU A 64 11.03 -9.19 -3.13
C LEU A 64 10.45 -9.65 -4.47
N THR A 65 9.80 -10.80 -4.50
CA THR A 65 9.09 -11.28 -5.71
C THR A 65 7.64 -11.61 -5.40
N LEU A 66 6.73 -11.08 -6.21
CA LEU A 66 5.30 -11.32 -6.11
C LEU A 66 4.83 -12.32 -7.17
N TYR A 67 4.08 -13.34 -6.73
CA TYR A 67 3.33 -14.25 -7.57
C TYR A 67 1.83 -14.15 -7.26
N PHE A 68 0.98 -14.07 -8.28
CA PHE A 68 -0.46 -14.32 -8.14
C PHE A 68 -0.77 -15.79 -8.36
N VAL A 69 -1.72 -16.29 -7.59
CA VAL A 69 -2.28 -17.65 -7.70
C VAL A 69 -3.49 -17.56 -8.63
N ASP A 70 -3.39 -18.18 -9.80
CA ASP A 70 -4.47 -18.19 -10.79
C ASP A 70 -4.99 -19.62 -10.97
N SER A 71 -6.29 -19.81 -10.79
CA SER A 71 -6.91 -21.13 -10.83
C SER A 71 -7.14 -21.56 -12.28
N ILE A 72 -6.65 -22.74 -12.64
CA ILE A 72 -6.87 -23.35 -13.98
C ILE A 72 -7.97 -24.43 -13.92
N GLY A 73 -8.30 -24.89 -12.70
CA GLY A 73 -9.38 -25.83 -12.49
C GLY A 73 -9.69 -26.03 -11.01
N PRO A 74 -10.59 -26.97 -10.68
CA PRO A 74 -11.08 -27.15 -9.30
C PRO A 74 -9.98 -27.47 -8.27
N LYS A 75 -8.87 -28.08 -8.71
CA LYS A 75 -7.76 -28.54 -7.86
C LYS A 75 -6.38 -28.13 -8.39
N ASP A 76 -6.31 -27.34 -9.46
CA ASP A 76 -5.04 -26.98 -10.09
C ASP A 76 -4.95 -25.46 -10.28
N PHE A 77 -3.74 -24.95 -10.14
CA PHE A 77 -3.43 -23.54 -10.24
C PHE A 77 -2.02 -23.30 -10.77
N ILE A 78 -1.81 -22.12 -11.32
CA ILE A 78 -0.50 -21.62 -11.71
C ILE A 78 -0.09 -20.45 -10.84
N LEU A 79 1.21 -20.20 -10.82
CA LEU A 79 1.78 -19.01 -10.23
C LEU A 79 2.19 -18.05 -11.35
N GLN A 80 1.63 -16.84 -11.35
CA GLN A 80 2.00 -15.79 -12.28
C GLN A 80 2.93 -14.81 -11.56
N LYS A 81 4.21 -14.78 -11.92
CA LYS A 81 5.15 -13.77 -11.44
C LYS A 81 4.72 -12.41 -11.99
N LYS A 82 4.34 -11.50 -11.11
CA LYS A 82 3.78 -10.17 -11.47
C LYS A 82 4.76 -9.05 -11.23
N MET A 83 5.59 -9.14 -10.20
CA MET A 83 6.47 -8.05 -9.78
C MET A 83 7.74 -8.59 -9.14
N THR A 84 8.87 -7.95 -9.41
CA THR A 84 10.13 -8.14 -8.70
C THR A 84 10.63 -6.77 -8.24
N ALA A 85 11.09 -6.67 -7.01
CA ALA A 85 11.83 -5.52 -6.53
C ALA A 85 13.21 -5.98 -6.07
N ASP A 86 14.24 -5.28 -6.53
CA ASP A 86 15.63 -5.53 -6.20
C ASP A 86 16.13 -4.36 -5.34
N ASN A 87 16.52 -4.66 -4.10
CA ASN A 87 16.94 -3.63 -3.15
C ASN A 87 18.29 -3.00 -3.54
N ILE A 88 19.16 -3.75 -4.23
CA ILE A 88 20.49 -3.29 -4.64
C ILE A 88 20.35 -2.27 -5.77
N LYS A 89 19.47 -2.54 -6.72
CA LYS A 89 19.20 -1.65 -7.86
C LYS A 89 18.24 -0.52 -7.52
N GLY A 90 17.40 -0.70 -6.49
CA GLY A 90 16.34 0.24 -6.14
C GLY A 90 15.17 0.23 -7.13
N ASP A 91 15.12 -0.77 -8.01
CA ASP A 91 14.15 -0.85 -9.11
C ASP A 91 13.02 -1.83 -8.76
N ILE A 92 11.79 -1.43 -9.10
CA ILE A 92 10.62 -2.29 -9.09
C ILE A 92 10.20 -2.54 -10.54
N GLU A 93 10.23 -3.81 -10.93
CA GLU A 93 9.83 -4.26 -12.26
C GLU A 93 8.47 -4.98 -12.20
N VAL A 94 7.48 -4.43 -12.91
CA VAL A 94 6.18 -5.06 -13.12
C VAL A 94 6.18 -5.82 -14.45
N HIS A 95 5.91 -7.12 -14.39
CA HIS A 95 6.02 -8.05 -15.53
C HIS A 95 4.72 -8.01 -16.37
N SER A 96 4.83 -7.54 -17.63
CA SER A 96 3.72 -7.49 -18.58
C SER A 96 4.18 -7.97 -19.97
N PRO A 97 3.81 -9.18 -20.43
CA PRO A 97 2.95 -10.15 -19.74
C PRO A 97 3.64 -10.78 -18.52
N PRO A 98 2.86 -11.33 -17.55
CA PRO A 98 3.44 -12.00 -16.38
C PRO A 98 4.13 -13.32 -16.77
N ILE A 99 5.17 -13.69 -16.03
CA ILE A 99 5.87 -14.97 -16.23
C ILE A 99 5.07 -16.06 -15.52
N THR A 100 4.61 -17.06 -16.27
CA THR A 100 3.74 -18.14 -15.74
C THR A 100 4.55 -19.37 -15.35
N LEU A 101 4.31 -19.87 -14.14
CA LEU A 101 4.94 -21.04 -13.57
C LEU A 101 3.88 -22.14 -13.41
N HIS A 102 4.09 -23.23 -14.13
CA HIS A 102 3.37 -24.50 -13.95
C HIS A 102 4.15 -25.40 -13.01
N ARG A 103 3.46 -26.01 -12.04
CA ARG A 103 4.09 -26.90 -11.04
C ARG A 103 4.90 -28.02 -11.68
N LYS A 104 4.31 -28.72 -12.65
CA LYS A 104 4.93 -29.83 -13.39
C LYS A 104 6.26 -29.45 -14.05
N ASN A 105 6.41 -28.20 -14.47
CA ASN A 105 7.60 -27.72 -15.17
C ASN A 105 8.62 -27.08 -14.21
N ASN A 106 8.29 -26.95 -12.92
CA ASN A 106 9.10 -26.24 -11.93
C ASN A 106 9.27 -27.05 -10.62
N PRO A 107 9.83 -28.28 -10.68
CA PRO A 107 9.95 -29.14 -9.50
C PRO A 107 10.82 -28.51 -8.39
N PHE A 108 11.81 -27.70 -8.75
CA PHE A 108 12.69 -27.01 -7.79
C PHE A 108 12.03 -25.79 -7.11
N ARG A 109 10.79 -25.44 -7.49
CA ARG A 109 10.02 -24.32 -6.89
C ARG A 109 8.80 -24.81 -6.13
N GLU A 110 8.79 -26.08 -5.73
CA GLU A 110 7.68 -26.72 -5.03
C GLU A 110 7.28 -25.98 -3.74
N TYR A 111 8.25 -25.35 -3.06
CA TYR A 111 7.99 -24.52 -1.88
C TYR A 111 7.01 -23.35 -2.15
N LEU A 112 7.00 -22.79 -3.38
CA LEU A 112 6.04 -21.74 -3.74
C LEU A 112 4.62 -22.31 -3.83
N PHE A 113 4.47 -23.45 -4.51
CA PHE A 113 3.17 -24.12 -4.65
C PHE A 113 2.64 -24.58 -3.30
N LYS A 114 3.51 -25.16 -2.46
CA LYS A 114 3.16 -25.55 -1.09
C LYS A 114 2.64 -24.36 -0.28
N CYS A 115 3.32 -23.21 -0.32
CA CYS A 115 2.87 -22.00 0.37
C CYS A 115 1.47 -21.56 -0.07
N ALA A 116 1.16 -21.59 -1.37
CA ALA A 116 -0.17 -21.29 -1.89
C ALA A 116 -1.22 -22.30 -1.39
N GLU A 117 -0.89 -23.59 -1.41
CA GLU A 117 -1.80 -24.68 -1.02
C GLU A 117 -2.17 -24.61 0.45
N VAL A 118 -1.17 -24.54 1.34
CA VAL A 118 -1.41 -24.53 2.79
C VAL A 118 -1.79 -23.13 3.30
N SER A 119 -1.51 -22.08 2.51
CA SER A 119 -1.73 -20.69 2.92
C SER A 119 -1.02 -20.34 4.24
N GLU A 120 0.18 -20.89 4.44
CA GLU A 120 1.08 -20.65 5.58
C GLU A 120 2.43 -20.11 5.11
N THR A 121 3.10 -19.38 5.98
CA THR A 121 4.44 -18.87 5.72
C THR A 121 5.44 -20.02 5.71
N ILE A 122 6.29 -20.08 4.68
CA ILE A 122 7.35 -21.08 4.56
C ILE A 122 8.70 -20.37 4.65
N ILE A 123 9.61 -20.90 5.45
CA ILE A 123 11.01 -20.47 5.50
C ILE A 123 11.84 -21.63 4.96
N THR A 124 12.71 -21.37 3.99
CA THR A 124 13.54 -22.40 3.36
C THR A 124 14.83 -21.80 2.83
N VAL A 125 15.82 -22.65 2.57
CA VAL A 125 17.06 -22.26 1.88
C VAL A 125 17.02 -22.83 0.46
N VAL A 126 17.34 -22.01 -0.54
CA VAL A 126 17.38 -22.42 -1.95
C VAL A 126 18.66 -21.88 -2.58
N LYS A 127 19.56 -22.77 -3.01
CA LYS A 127 20.87 -22.39 -3.56
C LYS A 127 21.60 -21.38 -2.64
N GLU A 128 21.68 -21.72 -1.35
CA GLU A 128 22.34 -20.93 -0.29
C GLU A 128 21.59 -19.65 0.15
N ASP A 129 20.57 -19.21 -0.59
CA ASP A 129 19.74 -18.07 -0.20
C ASP A 129 18.66 -18.45 0.80
N MET A 130 18.53 -17.67 1.87
CA MET A 130 17.44 -17.78 2.83
C MET A 130 16.20 -17.06 2.31
N LEU A 131 15.11 -17.82 2.12
CA LEU A 131 13.84 -17.32 1.60
C LEU A 131 12.75 -17.39 2.66
N ILE A 132 11.97 -16.30 2.78
CA ILE A 132 10.71 -16.26 3.53
C ILE A 132 9.59 -16.08 2.52
N ILE A 133 8.71 -17.06 2.43
CA ILE A 133 7.59 -17.10 1.48
C ILE A 133 6.29 -16.84 2.26
N VAL A 134 5.66 -15.71 2.01
CA VAL A 134 4.49 -15.22 2.75
C VAL A 134 3.26 -15.22 1.85
N PRO A 135 2.16 -15.89 2.24
CA PRO A 135 0.91 -15.85 1.48
C PRO A 135 0.11 -14.58 1.83
N ILE A 136 -0.44 -13.94 0.79
CA ILE A 136 -1.50 -12.94 0.94
C ILE A 136 -2.84 -13.61 0.67
N ARG A 137 -3.73 -13.52 1.66
CA ARG A 137 -4.94 -14.33 1.74
C ARG A 137 -6.16 -13.57 1.25
N THR A 138 -7.18 -14.32 0.86
CA THR A 138 -8.54 -13.86 0.56
C THR A 138 -9.39 -13.84 1.83
N LEU A 139 -10.61 -13.30 1.75
CA LEU A 139 -11.60 -13.35 2.84
C LEU A 139 -11.92 -14.77 3.33
N LYS A 140 -11.66 -15.79 2.50
CA LYS A 140 -11.84 -17.22 2.85
C LYS A 140 -10.58 -17.85 3.45
N GLY A 141 -9.54 -17.07 3.73
CA GLY A 141 -8.26 -17.55 4.25
C GLY A 141 -7.33 -18.21 3.22
N LYS A 142 -7.78 -18.42 1.98
CA LYS A 142 -6.95 -19.01 0.91
C LYS A 142 -5.97 -17.99 0.34
N ALA A 143 -4.74 -18.40 0.06
CA ALA A 143 -3.75 -17.60 -0.66
C ALA A 143 -4.25 -17.27 -2.08
N PHE A 144 -4.24 -15.99 -2.44
CA PHE A 144 -4.40 -15.56 -3.85
C PHE A 144 -3.10 -14.96 -4.40
N ALA A 145 -2.15 -14.62 -3.53
CA ALA A 145 -0.83 -14.18 -3.92
C ALA A 145 0.21 -14.69 -2.92
N ILE A 146 1.46 -14.73 -3.36
CA ILE A 146 2.62 -15.12 -2.57
C ILE A 146 3.71 -14.07 -2.76
N ILE A 147 4.34 -13.66 -1.66
CA ILE A 147 5.52 -12.80 -1.66
C ILE A 147 6.70 -13.66 -1.23
N VAL A 148 7.74 -13.67 -2.06
CA VAL A 148 9.04 -14.27 -1.75
C VAL A 148 9.97 -13.16 -1.31
N ILE A 149 10.42 -13.22 -0.07
CA ILE A 149 11.41 -12.32 0.51
C ILE A 149 12.74 -13.07 0.50
N ASN A 150 13.69 -12.58 -0.30
CA ASN A 150 15.04 -13.13 -0.35
C ASN A 150 15.97 -12.31 0.55
N LEU A 151 16.63 -12.97 1.51
CA LEU A 151 17.61 -12.37 2.41
C LEU A 151 19.06 -12.57 1.95
N GLY A 152 19.27 -13.34 0.87
CA GLY A 152 20.58 -13.74 0.38
C GLY A 152 21.24 -14.82 1.22
N SER A 153 22.52 -15.04 0.97
CA SER A 153 23.32 -16.05 1.68
C SER A 153 23.77 -15.55 3.06
N HIS A 154 23.45 -16.30 4.12
CA HIS A 154 23.93 -16.08 5.50
C HIS A 154 23.63 -14.71 6.16
N ARG A 155 22.53 -14.04 5.78
CA ARG A 155 22.09 -12.82 6.47
C ARG A 155 20.92 -13.10 7.41
N GLU A 156 21.11 -12.82 8.69
CA GLU A 156 20.03 -12.78 9.67
C GLU A 156 19.53 -11.35 9.82
N MET A 157 18.20 -11.18 9.79
CA MET A 157 17.60 -9.90 10.14
C MET A 157 17.78 -9.62 11.62
N THR A 158 18.02 -8.36 11.98
CA THR A 158 17.93 -7.95 13.39
C THR A 158 16.48 -8.09 13.90
N ASP A 159 16.29 -8.25 15.21
CA ASP A 159 14.96 -8.29 15.82
C ASP A 159 14.07 -7.10 15.40
N LEU A 160 14.68 -5.92 15.26
CA LEU A 160 13.97 -4.71 14.85
C LEU A 160 13.53 -4.78 13.38
N GLU A 161 14.43 -5.18 12.47
CA GLU A 161 14.10 -5.37 11.05
C GLU A 161 13.00 -6.41 10.88
N TYR A 162 13.10 -7.54 11.59
CA TYR A 162 12.10 -8.58 11.55
C TYR A 162 10.73 -8.09 12.02
N ARG A 163 10.66 -7.39 13.16
CA ARG A 163 9.42 -6.78 13.66
C ARG A 163 8.83 -5.77 12.70
N ASN A 164 9.66 -4.91 12.11
CA ASN A 164 9.22 -3.94 11.10
C ASN A 164 8.67 -4.64 9.86
N MET A 165 9.36 -5.65 9.35
CA MET A 165 8.92 -6.44 8.19
C MET A 165 7.57 -7.11 8.47
N LEU A 166 7.43 -7.82 9.59
CA LEU A 166 6.17 -8.45 9.98
C LEU A 166 5.04 -7.42 10.04
N LYS A 167 5.31 -6.26 10.63
CA LYS A 167 4.30 -5.20 10.73
C LYS A 167 3.87 -4.67 9.36
N MET A 168 4.80 -4.49 8.42
CA MET A 168 4.47 -4.10 7.06
C MET A 168 3.64 -5.16 6.34
N LEU A 169 3.92 -6.45 6.56
CA LEU A 169 3.16 -7.56 5.99
C LEU A 169 1.73 -7.64 6.56
N GLU A 170 1.56 -7.38 7.86
CA GLU A 170 0.23 -7.27 8.49
C GLU A 170 -0.58 -6.12 7.90
N ILE A 171 0.03 -4.94 7.78
CA ILE A 171 -0.60 -3.75 7.19
C ILE A 171 -0.97 -4.00 5.72
N LEU A 172 -0.08 -4.67 4.96
CA LEU A 172 -0.35 -5.06 3.59
C LEU A 172 -1.54 -6.01 3.49
N GLN A 173 -1.61 -7.00 4.38
CA GLN A 173 -2.73 -7.93 4.44
C GLN A 173 -4.04 -7.20 4.77
N ALA A 174 -4.02 -6.23 5.70
CA ALA A 174 -5.18 -5.41 6.05
C ALA A 174 -5.64 -4.54 4.88
N ALA A 175 -4.73 -3.83 4.20
CA ALA A 175 -5.04 -3.01 3.02
C ALA A 175 -5.63 -3.85 1.88
N THR A 176 -5.10 -5.06 1.67
CA THR A 176 -5.64 -6.01 0.70
C THR A 176 -7.06 -6.46 1.08
N MET A 177 -7.31 -6.71 2.36
CA MET A 177 -8.64 -7.10 2.85
C MET A 177 -9.68 -6.00 2.65
N GLU A 178 -9.32 -4.73 2.77
CA GLU A 178 -10.24 -3.62 2.46
C GLU A 178 -10.68 -3.66 0.99
N ILE A 179 -9.74 -3.85 0.06
CA ILE A 179 -10.08 -3.98 -1.38
C ILE A 179 -11.01 -5.17 -1.62
N LEU A 180 -10.72 -6.32 -1.01
CA LEU A 180 -11.53 -7.53 -1.18
C LEU A 180 -12.92 -7.41 -0.55
N LYS A 181 -13.05 -6.72 0.59
CA LYS A 181 -14.34 -6.44 1.23
C LYS A 181 -15.20 -5.54 0.35
N GLU A 182 -14.61 -4.51 -0.25
CA GLU A 182 -15.32 -3.58 -1.15
C GLU A 182 -15.83 -4.25 -2.42
N LEU A 183 -15.11 -5.26 -2.92
CA LEU A 183 -15.57 -6.07 -4.04
C LEU A 183 -16.85 -6.85 -3.70
N VAL A 184 -17.00 -7.29 -2.45
CA VAL A 184 -18.17 -8.04 -1.98
C VAL A 184 -19.31 -7.09 -1.59
N ASP A 185 -18.99 -6.02 -0.87
CA ASP A 185 -19.93 -4.98 -0.45
C ASP A 185 -19.33 -3.58 -0.68
N PRO A 186 -19.76 -2.87 -1.73
CA PRO A 186 -19.32 -1.50 -1.99
C PRO A 186 -19.64 -0.49 -0.87
N LYS A 187 -20.56 -0.83 0.05
CA LYS A 187 -20.86 0.01 1.23
C LYS A 187 -19.85 -0.17 2.36
N ALA A 188 -19.01 -1.21 2.31
CA ALA A 188 -17.94 -1.45 3.27
C ALA A 188 -16.72 -0.54 3.06
N THR A 189 -16.72 0.36 2.07
CA THR A 189 -15.63 1.30 1.84
C THR A 189 -15.46 2.23 3.05
N VAL A 190 -14.30 2.15 3.68
CA VAL A 190 -13.88 3.06 4.75
C VAL A 190 -13.06 4.18 4.16
N LEU A 191 -13.48 5.43 4.39
CA LEU A 191 -12.75 6.64 3.99
C LEU A 191 -12.27 7.34 5.26
N VAL A 192 -10.96 7.50 5.40
CA VAL A 192 -10.33 8.01 6.62
C VAL A 192 -9.73 9.38 6.39
N LEU A 193 -9.09 9.57 5.24
CA LEU A 193 -8.38 10.78 4.86
C LEU A 193 -9.17 11.57 3.82
N GLU A 194 -9.03 12.90 3.83
CA GLU A 194 -9.71 13.81 2.89
C GLU A 194 -9.37 13.49 1.42
N ALA A 195 -8.13 13.10 1.13
CA ALA A 195 -7.73 12.71 -0.23
C ALA A 195 -8.49 11.50 -0.79
N GLU A 196 -9.00 10.61 0.08
CA GLU A 196 -9.81 9.46 -0.34
C GLU A 196 -11.21 9.89 -0.78
N GLN A 197 -11.76 10.93 -0.14
CA GLN A 197 -13.10 11.45 -0.42
C GLN A 197 -13.15 12.21 -1.75
N LYS A 198 -12.11 13.02 -2.02
CA LYS A 198 -12.05 13.86 -3.23
C LYS A 198 -11.85 13.06 -4.51
N HIS A 199 -11.18 11.90 -4.44
CA HIS A 199 -10.85 11.09 -5.61
C HIS A 199 -10.87 9.58 -5.31
N LYS A 200 -12.02 8.92 -5.50
CA LYS A 200 -12.17 7.48 -5.28
C LYS A 200 -11.09 6.60 -5.95
N PRO A 201 -10.64 6.84 -7.20
CA PRO A 201 -9.58 6.04 -7.81
C PRO A 201 -8.20 6.22 -7.16
N ASN A 202 -7.96 7.39 -6.55
CA ASN A 202 -6.68 7.72 -5.92
C ASN A 202 -6.54 7.09 -4.54
N ARG A 203 -7.64 6.69 -3.90
CA ARG A 203 -7.64 5.99 -2.62
C ARG A 203 -6.70 4.79 -2.62
N ILE A 204 -6.77 3.94 -3.65
CA ILE A 204 -5.93 2.74 -3.76
C ILE A 204 -4.44 3.09 -3.70
N ARG A 205 -4.04 4.23 -4.28
CA ARG A 205 -2.64 4.67 -4.35
C ARG A 205 -2.07 5.09 -3.00
N ILE A 206 -2.91 5.41 -2.02
CA ILE A 206 -2.52 5.79 -0.66
C ILE A 206 -2.97 4.77 0.38
N LEU A 207 -3.61 3.67 -0.04
CA LEU A 207 -4.30 2.76 0.87
C LEU A 207 -3.34 2.10 1.85
N PHE A 208 -2.14 1.73 1.40
CA PHE A 208 -1.11 1.15 2.25
C PHE A 208 -0.64 2.16 3.32
N GLU A 209 -0.22 3.37 2.93
CA GLU A 209 0.18 4.39 3.90
C GLU A 209 -0.95 4.80 4.82
N ARG A 210 -2.18 4.84 4.35
CA ARG A 210 -3.35 5.13 5.17
C ARG A 210 -3.57 4.04 6.23
N CYS A 211 -3.37 2.75 5.90
CA CYS A 211 -3.33 1.67 6.89
C CYS A 211 -2.21 1.90 7.90
N MET A 212 -1.00 2.19 7.42
CA MET A 212 0.16 2.44 8.29
C MET A 212 -0.10 3.60 9.25
N LEU A 213 -0.71 4.68 8.75
CA LEU A 213 -1.04 5.85 9.57
C LEU A 213 -2.03 5.49 10.67
N GLN A 214 -3.07 4.71 10.38
CA GLN A 214 -4.03 4.27 11.39
C GLN A 214 -3.39 3.38 12.45
N ASP A 215 -2.60 2.41 12.02
CA ASP A 215 -1.85 1.53 12.93
C ASP A 215 -0.90 2.30 13.87
N LEU A 216 -0.21 3.30 13.32
CA LEU A 216 0.66 4.18 14.10
C LEU A 216 -0.13 5.08 15.05
N ARG A 217 -1.30 5.59 14.64
CA ARG A 217 -2.17 6.38 15.52
C ARG A 217 -2.67 5.55 16.70
N GLU A 218 -3.07 4.31 16.47
CA GLU A 218 -3.48 3.36 17.52
C GLU A 218 -2.30 3.06 18.45
N SER A 219 -1.12 2.77 17.90
CA SER A 219 0.10 2.51 18.68
C SER A 219 0.50 3.71 19.53
N ILE A 220 0.43 4.93 18.98
CA ILE A 220 0.75 6.18 19.69
C ILE A 220 -0.29 6.46 20.78
N GLN A 221 -1.57 6.17 20.53
CA GLN A 221 -2.64 6.34 21.51
C GLN A 221 -2.47 5.41 22.72
N GLN A 222 -1.94 4.21 22.49
CA GLN A 222 -1.71 3.19 23.52
C GLN A 222 -0.34 3.29 24.21
N LEU A 223 0.46 4.32 23.89
CA LEU A 223 1.76 4.52 24.53
C LEU A 223 1.63 4.67 26.05
N ASP A 224 2.50 3.98 26.78
CA ASP A 224 2.61 4.14 28.23
C ASP A 224 2.90 5.62 28.58
N PRO A 225 2.02 6.27 29.36
CA PRO A 225 2.21 7.65 29.80
C PRO A 225 3.56 7.88 30.47
N GLN A 226 4.12 6.89 31.19
CA GLN A 226 5.43 7.01 31.83
C GLN A 226 6.58 7.10 30.83
N LEU A 227 6.51 6.36 29.72
CA LEU A 227 7.50 6.44 28.65
C LEU A 227 7.45 7.80 27.95
N LEU A 228 6.24 8.32 27.74
CA LEU A 228 6.04 9.64 27.16
C LEU A 228 6.57 10.75 28.07
N GLU A 229 6.33 10.66 29.39
CA GLU A 229 6.88 11.62 30.35
C GLU A 229 8.41 11.54 30.46
N LYS A 230 9.00 10.34 30.46
CA LYS A 230 10.46 10.16 30.37
C LYS A 230 11.02 10.81 29.11
N PHE A 231 10.36 10.60 27.97
CA PHE A 231 10.74 11.19 26.69
C PHE A 231 10.68 12.72 26.71
N LYS A 232 9.68 13.34 27.35
CA LYS A 232 9.58 14.81 27.48
C LYS A 232 10.64 15.39 28.42
N ASN A 233 11.05 14.62 29.42
CA ASN A 233 11.88 15.12 30.52
C ASN A 233 13.39 14.93 30.33
N TYR A 234 13.86 14.63 29.11
CA TYR A 234 15.29 14.72 28.80
C TYR A 234 15.84 16.10 29.13
N ALA A 235 16.87 16.17 29.97
CA ALA A 235 17.62 17.40 30.23
C ALA A 235 18.36 17.90 28.97
N ARG A 236 18.85 16.95 28.16
CA ARG A 236 19.41 17.18 26.83
C ARG A 236 18.89 16.09 25.89
N PRO A 237 17.97 16.40 24.97
CA PRO A 237 17.41 15.38 24.09
C PRO A 237 18.48 14.88 23.11
N PRO A 238 18.44 13.60 22.73
CA PRO A 238 19.20 13.12 21.58
C PRO A 238 18.88 13.98 20.33
N PRO A 239 19.87 14.25 19.46
CA PRO A 239 19.66 15.11 18.29
C PRO A 239 18.53 14.63 17.36
N ALA A 240 18.39 13.32 17.19
CA ALA A 240 17.29 12.72 16.42
C ALA A 240 15.92 13.05 17.03
N ASN A 241 15.77 12.91 18.35
CA ASN A 241 14.51 13.17 19.05
C ASN A 241 14.09 14.64 18.92
N GLN A 242 15.03 15.57 19.05
CA GLN A 242 14.75 16.99 18.87
C GLN A 242 14.27 17.29 17.44
N LYS A 243 14.93 16.71 16.42
CA LYS A 243 14.55 16.84 15.01
C LYS A 243 13.15 16.28 14.74
N ILE A 244 12.86 15.07 15.24
CA ILE A 244 11.55 14.42 15.10
C ILE A 244 10.45 15.30 15.69
N ILE A 245 10.61 15.78 16.93
CA ILE A 245 9.59 16.61 17.58
C ILE A 245 9.44 17.96 16.90
N THR A 246 10.53 18.56 16.44
CA THR A 246 10.48 19.81 15.67
C THR A 246 9.64 19.62 14.40
N ALA A 247 9.90 18.55 13.66
CA ALA A 247 9.19 18.22 12.43
C ALA A 247 7.69 17.94 12.69
N ILE A 248 7.34 17.24 13.78
CA ILE A 248 5.95 16.99 14.16
C ILE A 248 5.24 18.29 14.51
N LEU A 249 5.86 19.12 15.36
CA LEU A 249 5.28 20.40 15.78
C LEU A 249 5.12 21.37 14.61
N LEU A 250 5.99 21.33 13.60
CA LEU A 250 5.74 22.04 12.35
C LEU A 250 4.40 21.61 11.74
N LEU A 251 4.18 20.30 11.55
CA LEU A 251 2.93 19.78 10.96
C LEU A 251 1.67 20.17 11.74
N ILE A 252 1.67 19.98 13.06
CA ILE A 252 0.46 20.15 13.88
C ILE A 252 0.27 21.57 14.43
N GLU A 253 1.31 22.41 14.43
CA GLU A 253 1.27 23.81 14.89
C GLU A 253 1.87 24.76 13.83
N PRO A 254 1.30 24.83 12.60
CA PRO A 254 1.93 25.51 11.47
C PRO A 254 2.10 27.02 11.65
N LYS A 255 1.31 27.63 12.54
CA LYS A 255 1.37 29.06 12.86
C LYS A 255 2.53 29.41 13.79
N TRP A 256 3.29 28.42 14.26
CA TRP A 256 4.36 28.64 15.22
C TRP A 256 5.66 29.09 14.52
N LYS A 257 5.92 30.40 14.56
CA LYS A 257 7.04 31.06 13.87
C LYS A 257 8.35 31.12 14.67
N VAL A 258 8.42 30.45 15.83
CA VAL A 258 9.55 30.60 16.76
C VAL A 258 10.60 29.52 16.48
N LYS A 259 11.89 29.88 16.57
CA LYS A 259 13.00 28.92 16.50
C LYS A 259 12.83 27.82 17.57
N PHE A 260 12.79 26.57 17.13
CA PHE A 260 12.57 25.39 17.96
C PHE A 260 13.77 25.17 18.90
N SER A 261 13.52 25.32 20.21
CA SER A 261 14.41 24.82 21.26
C SER A 261 13.70 23.69 21.99
N TRP A 262 14.46 22.79 22.61
CA TRP A 262 13.87 21.65 23.33
C TRP A 262 12.87 22.08 24.41
N GLU A 263 13.21 23.08 25.23
CA GLU A 263 12.30 23.62 26.26
C GLU A 263 10.97 24.12 25.67
N LYS A 264 11.04 24.76 24.50
CA LYS A 264 9.85 25.24 23.79
C LYS A 264 9.04 24.07 23.21
N CYS A 265 9.71 23.05 22.66
CA CYS A 265 9.07 21.83 22.19
C CYS A 265 8.37 21.10 23.36
N LYS A 266 9.04 21.01 24.51
CA LYS A 266 8.51 20.39 25.73
C LYS A 266 7.23 21.06 26.20
N ALA A 267 7.19 22.39 26.23
CA ALA A 267 5.98 23.15 26.57
C ALA A 267 4.81 22.86 25.61
N LYS A 268 5.08 22.52 24.35
CA LYS A 268 4.06 22.16 23.35
C LYS A 268 3.65 20.70 23.37
N MET A 269 4.44 19.82 23.97
CA MET A 269 4.09 18.41 24.22
C MET A 269 3.16 18.22 25.44
N GLY A 270 2.34 19.23 25.78
CA GLY A 270 1.40 19.21 26.91
C GLY A 270 0.19 18.29 26.70
N SER A 271 -0.84 18.47 27.54
CA SER A 271 -2.11 17.76 27.39
C SER A 271 -2.75 18.11 26.04
N GLY A 272 -2.99 17.09 25.22
CA GLY A 272 -3.54 17.24 23.86
C GLY A 272 -2.52 17.10 22.72
N PHE A 273 -1.21 16.97 22.98
CA PHE A 273 -0.22 16.69 21.95
C PHE A 273 -0.53 15.39 21.17
N ILE A 274 -0.79 14.31 21.91
CA ILE A 274 -1.15 13.01 21.34
C ILE A 274 -2.48 13.08 20.57
N GLU A 275 -3.47 13.80 21.10
CA GLU A 275 -4.76 13.98 20.43
C GLU A 275 -4.62 14.69 19.08
N LYS A 276 -3.77 15.72 19.01
CA LYS A 276 -3.46 16.42 17.75
C LYS A 276 -2.81 15.48 16.74
N ILE A 277 -1.84 14.66 17.16
CA ILE A 277 -1.19 13.66 16.29
C ILE A 277 -2.21 12.65 15.74
N ILE A 278 -3.10 12.14 16.61
CA ILE A 278 -4.09 11.13 16.22
C ILE A 278 -5.12 11.72 15.23
N LYS A 279 -5.52 12.98 15.41
CA LYS A 279 -6.52 13.64 14.55
C LYS A 279 -5.94 14.26 13.27
N PHE A 280 -4.63 14.47 13.20
CA PHE A 280 -4.00 15.18 12.09
C PHE A 280 -4.07 14.41 10.78
N ASP A 281 -4.78 14.96 9.78
CA ASP A 281 -4.84 14.42 8.43
C ASP A 281 -3.78 15.09 7.53
N PRO A 282 -2.70 14.39 7.12
CA PRO A 282 -1.66 14.96 6.26
C PRO A 282 -2.17 15.32 4.86
N THR A 283 -3.36 14.85 4.49
CA THR A 283 -3.98 15.09 3.19
C THR A 283 -5.04 16.19 3.22
N ALA A 284 -5.36 16.74 4.39
CA ALA A 284 -6.40 17.75 4.53
C ALA A 284 -6.04 19.06 3.80
N SER A 285 -7.05 19.75 3.27
CA SER A 285 -6.90 20.92 2.41
C SER A 285 -6.29 22.14 3.13
N ASP A 286 -6.45 22.21 4.44
CA ASP A 286 -5.98 23.26 5.34
C ASP A 286 -4.52 23.08 5.79
N VAL A 287 -3.90 21.93 5.53
CA VAL A 287 -2.46 21.72 5.72
C VAL A 287 -1.69 22.57 4.72
N SER A 288 -1.17 23.71 5.18
CA SER A 288 -0.49 24.71 4.36
C SER A 288 1.03 24.59 4.34
N ILE A 289 1.60 23.69 5.13
CA ILE A 289 3.06 23.51 5.21
C ILE A 289 3.55 22.65 4.06
N ASP A 290 4.66 23.08 3.46
CA ASP A 290 5.36 22.29 2.46
C ASP A 290 6.04 21.08 3.11
N HIS A 291 5.76 19.90 2.57
CA HIS A 291 6.42 18.65 2.95
C HIS A 291 7.95 18.71 2.86
N PHE A 292 8.53 19.52 1.96
CA PHE A 292 9.99 19.68 1.87
C PHE A 292 10.58 20.30 3.14
N VAL A 293 9.95 21.35 3.68
CA VAL A 293 10.41 22.04 4.90
C VAL A 293 10.44 21.09 6.10
N VAL A 294 9.44 20.22 6.19
CA VAL A 294 9.35 19.20 7.25
C VAL A 294 10.34 18.07 6.99
N GLY A 295 10.51 17.65 5.74
CA GLY A 295 11.48 16.64 5.32
C GLY A 295 12.92 17.03 5.63
N GLU A 296 13.31 18.29 5.41
CA GLU A 296 14.65 18.81 5.75
C GLU A 296 14.98 18.64 7.23
N GLN A 297 13.99 18.72 8.13
CA GLN A 297 14.22 18.53 9.57
C GLN A 297 14.68 17.10 9.89
N ILE A 298 14.26 16.11 9.11
CA ILE A 298 14.53 14.69 9.37
C ILE A 298 15.40 14.01 8.30
N GLN A 299 15.92 14.76 7.31
CA GLN A 299 16.65 14.23 6.15
C GLN A 299 17.85 13.32 6.51
N ASN A 300 18.46 13.54 7.68
CA ASN A 300 19.59 12.75 8.19
C ASN A 300 19.24 11.96 9.46
N VAL A 301 17.97 11.63 9.65
CA VAL A 301 17.50 10.77 10.75
C VAL A 301 17.00 9.48 10.13
N SER A 302 17.68 8.37 10.42
CA SER A 302 17.20 7.04 10.04
C SER A 302 16.24 6.49 11.10
N TYR A 303 15.44 5.49 10.73
CA TYR A 303 14.61 4.77 11.69
C TYR A 303 15.46 4.07 12.79
N LEU A 304 16.71 3.72 12.46
CA LEU A 304 17.66 3.15 13.41
C LEU A 304 18.12 4.19 14.42
N ASP A 305 18.32 5.45 14.03
CA ASP A 305 18.72 6.51 14.97
C ASP A 305 17.61 6.84 15.96
N ALA A 306 16.34 6.76 15.52
CA ALA A 306 15.20 6.84 16.42
C ALA A 306 15.11 5.65 17.39
N TRP A 307 15.63 4.49 17.01
CA TRP A 307 15.62 3.27 17.83
C TRP A 307 16.83 3.16 18.79
N LYS A 308 18.04 3.53 18.33
CA LYS A 308 19.31 3.42 19.08
C LYS A 308 19.27 4.06 20.46
N GLU A 309 18.50 5.13 20.60
CA GLU A 309 18.34 5.87 21.85
C GLU A 309 17.36 5.20 22.84
N GLY A 310 16.90 3.98 22.54
CA GLY A 310 16.01 3.17 23.39
C GLY A 310 14.59 3.71 23.52
N SER A 311 14.26 4.78 22.78
CA SER A 311 12.97 5.45 22.87
C SER A 311 11.98 4.87 21.87
N VAL A 312 11.14 3.95 22.35
CA VAL A 312 9.97 3.46 21.60
C VAL A 312 9.06 4.62 21.15
N VAL A 313 8.95 5.68 21.97
CA VAL A 313 8.21 6.90 21.63
C VAL A 313 8.81 7.57 20.39
N ALA A 314 10.13 7.77 20.36
CA ALA A 314 10.81 8.39 19.22
C ALA A 314 10.61 7.57 17.94
N HIS A 315 10.67 6.24 18.05
CA HIS A 315 10.48 5.33 16.93
C HIS A 315 9.07 5.45 16.32
N TYR A 316 8.01 5.42 17.13
CA TYR A 316 6.64 5.61 16.63
C TYR A 316 6.41 6.99 16.03
N LEU A 317 6.92 8.04 16.69
CA LEU A 317 6.80 9.41 16.21
C LEU A 317 7.55 9.64 14.88
N TYR A 318 8.74 9.05 14.73
CA TYR A 318 9.50 9.07 13.47
C TYR A 318 8.74 8.35 12.34
N ASN A 319 8.16 7.18 12.64
CA ASN A 319 7.38 6.44 11.67
C ASN A 319 6.15 7.21 11.23
N TRP A 320 5.44 7.81 12.18
CA TRP A 320 4.25 8.61 11.92
C TRP A 320 4.56 9.78 10.98
N ILE A 321 5.62 10.55 11.25
CA ILE A 321 5.98 11.68 10.39
C ILE A 321 6.46 11.23 9.00
N SER A 322 7.17 10.11 8.91
CA SER A 322 7.60 9.54 7.63
C SER A 322 6.39 9.18 6.75
N VAL A 323 5.34 8.61 7.35
CA VAL A 323 4.09 8.28 6.66
C VAL A 323 3.35 9.55 6.26
N CYS A 324 3.25 10.55 7.14
CA CYS A 324 2.65 11.85 6.82
C CYS A 324 3.32 12.53 5.62
N LEU A 325 4.65 12.57 5.59
CA LEU A 325 5.41 13.15 4.48
C LEU A 325 5.14 12.43 3.16
N SER A 326 5.12 11.09 3.18
CA SER A 326 4.81 10.30 1.99
C SER A 326 3.38 10.54 1.47
N LEU A 327 2.41 10.67 2.38
CA LEU A 327 1.02 10.99 2.03
C LEU A 327 0.89 12.42 1.45
N MET A 328 1.61 13.40 2.01
CA MET A 328 1.66 14.76 1.49
C MET A 328 2.26 14.83 0.08
N GLU A 329 3.38 14.13 -0.14
CA GLU A 329 4.03 14.02 -1.45
C GLU A 329 3.10 13.38 -2.48
N LYS A 330 2.45 12.27 -2.12
CA LYS A 330 1.46 11.61 -3.00
C LYS A 330 0.30 12.54 -3.31
N LYS A 331 -0.24 13.27 -2.32
CA LYS A 331 -1.33 14.25 -2.55
C LYS A 331 -0.98 15.27 -3.62
N LEU A 332 0.27 15.74 -3.70
CA LEU A 332 0.71 16.66 -4.77
C LEU A 332 0.65 15.97 -6.14
N LYS A 333 1.30 14.80 -6.26
CA LYS A 333 1.34 14.01 -7.50
C LYS A 333 -0.04 13.54 -7.98
N LEU A 334 -1.00 13.40 -7.05
CA LEU A 334 -2.38 13.03 -7.37
C LEU A 334 -3.19 14.17 -8.01
N ARG A 335 -2.83 15.43 -7.77
CA ARG A 335 -3.49 16.58 -8.43
C ARG A 335 -3.13 16.69 -9.91
N ASP A 336 -1.93 16.23 -10.28
CA ASP A 336 -1.37 16.46 -11.61
C ASP A 336 -1.77 15.40 -12.67
N TRP A 337 -2.32 14.26 -12.25
CA TRP A 337 -2.43 13.07 -13.13
C TRP A 337 -3.82 12.77 -13.71
N TYR A 338 -4.88 13.50 -13.32
CA TYR A 338 -6.21 13.24 -13.88
C TYR A 338 -6.46 14.03 -15.17
N LYS A 339 -5.97 13.48 -16.30
CA LYS A 339 -6.73 13.54 -17.56
C LYS A 339 -7.49 12.23 -17.67
N PRO A 340 -8.82 12.20 -17.59
CA PRO A 340 -9.54 11.00 -17.97
C PRO A 340 -9.13 10.66 -19.41
N PRO A 341 -8.92 9.38 -19.77
CA PRO A 341 -8.87 9.02 -21.18
C PRO A 341 -10.15 9.58 -21.81
N SER A 342 -10.00 10.43 -22.81
CA SER A 342 -11.10 11.00 -23.57
C SER A 342 -11.95 9.84 -24.07
N VAL A 343 -13.06 9.57 -23.40
CA VAL A 343 -14.06 8.63 -23.90
C VAL A 343 -14.64 9.29 -25.15
N CYS A 344 -14.42 8.64 -26.30
CA CYS A 344 -14.96 8.99 -27.61
C CYS A 344 -14.42 10.29 -28.25
N GLN A 345 -13.24 10.22 -28.87
CA GLN A 345 -13.09 10.84 -30.19
C GLN A 345 -13.23 9.72 -31.23
N LEU A 346 -14.48 9.34 -31.51
CA LEU A 346 -14.75 8.69 -32.80
C LEU A 346 -14.36 9.71 -33.87
N PRO A 347 -13.54 9.34 -34.88
CA PRO A 347 -13.28 10.24 -35.99
C PRO A 347 -14.64 10.63 -36.61
N PRO A 348 -14.83 11.90 -37.01
CA PRO A 348 -16.06 12.30 -37.67
C PRO A 348 -16.27 11.39 -38.87
N ILE A 349 -17.46 10.77 -38.93
CA ILE A 349 -17.91 10.01 -40.09
C ILE A 349 -17.82 10.98 -41.26
N LYS A 350 -16.85 10.77 -42.15
CA LYS A 350 -16.81 11.48 -43.43
C LYS A 350 -18.10 11.11 -44.15
N GLY A 351 -18.99 12.09 -44.29
CA GLY A 351 -20.18 11.98 -45.11
C GLY A 351 -19.74 11.57 -46.52
N GLY A 352 -20.12 10.37 -46.92
CA GLY A 352 -20.10 10.00 -48.32
C GLY A 352 -21.17 10.80 -49.02
N HIS A 353 -20.75 11.62 -49.99
CA HIS A 353 -21.65 12.19 -50.98
C HIS A 353 -22.29 11.02 -51.76
N TYR A 354 -23.61 10.92 -51.67
CA TYR A 354 -24.43 10.47 -52.78
C TYR A 354 -24.86 11.69 -53.59
#